data_AF-A0A0F9I6R8-F1
#
_entry.id   AF-A0A0F9I6R8-F1
#
_cell.length_a   1.000
_cell.length_b   1.000
_cell.length_c   1.000
_cell.angle_alpha   90.00
_cell.angle_beta   90.00
_cell.angle_gamma   90.00
#
_symmetry.space_group_name_H-M   'P 1'
#
loop_
_entity.id
_entity.type
_entity.pdbx_description
1 polymer ?
#
loop_
_entity_poly.entity_id
_entity_poly.type
_entity_poly.pdbx_seq_one_letter_code
_entity_poly.pdbx_strand_id
1 'polypeptide(L)' 'MDKFWMVWSEFKGASTKKHDTEQAAVEEASRLANGNRGVAFNVLESKGHCMVVTGNWHPHT' A
#
# COMPACT_ATOMS: atom_id res chain seq x y z
N MET A 1 -13.02 8.54 2.12
CA MET A 1 -11.67 8.04 1.91
C MET A 1 -11.83 6.67 1.28
N ASP A 2 -11.33 6.50 0.07
CA ASP A 2 -11.64 5.30 -0.69
C ASP A 2 -10.70 4.18 -0.29
N LYS A 3 -11.28 3.03 0.06
CA LYS A 3 -10.51 1.82 0.36
C LYS A 3 -9.69 1.47 -0.86
N PHE A 4 -8.41 1.20 -0.67
CA PHE A 4 -7.54 0.69 -1.70
C PHE A 4 -6.71 -0.48 -1.17
N TRP A 5 -6.26 -1.30 -2.09
CA TRP A 5 -5.40 -2.44 -1.82
C TRP A 5 -4.03 -2.24 -2.47
N MET A 6 -2.99 -2.79 -1.86
CA MET A 6 -1.63 -2.78 -2.37
C MET A 6 -1.00 -4.15 -2.21
N VAL A 7 -0.09 -4.50 -3.11
CA VAL A 7 0.73 -5.70 -2.98
C VAL A 7 2.06 -5.33 -2.31
N TRP A 8 2.48 -6.09 -1.32
CA TRP A 8 3.73 -5.90 -0.59
C TRP A 8 4.52 -7.20 -0.51
N SER A 9 5.83 -7.14 -0.63
CA SER A 9 6.71 -8.27 -0.29
C SER A 9 7.87 -7.81 0.56
N GLU A 10 8.39 -8.72 1.39
CA GLU A 10 9.56 -8.43 2.23
C GLU A 10 10.81 -8.12 1.39
N PHE A 11 10.93 -8.77 0.22
CA PHE A 11 12.09 -8.63 -0.66
C PHE A 11 12.07 -7.39 -1.55
N LYS A 12 10.90 -6.86 -1.93
CA LYS A 12 10.78 -5.71 -2.84
C LYS A 12 10.07 -4.49 -2.22
N GLY A 13 9.55 -4.61 -1.00
CA GLY A 13 8.78 -3.58 -0.33
C GLY A 13 7.36 -3.45 -0.87
N ALA A 14 6.74 -2.29 -0.61
CA ALA A 14 5.40 -1.98 -1.09
C ALA A 14 5.42 -1.67 -2.59
N SER A 15 4.53 -2.31 -3.35
CA SER A 15 4.23 -1.92 -4.73
C SER A 15 3.78 -0.46 -4.76
N THR A 16 4.16 0.31 -5.77
CA THR A 16 3.67 1.69 -5.95
C THR A 16 2.26 1.74 -6.53
N LYS A 17 1.73 0.61 -7.00
CA LYS A 17 0.40 0.51 -7.61
C LYS A 17 -0.67 0.27 -6.54
N LYS A 18 -1.71 1.11 -6.58
CA LYS A 18 -2.95 0.93 -5.82
C LYS A 18 -3.96 0.19 -6.67
N HIS A 19 -4.79 -0.62 -6.00
CA HIS A 19 -5.89 -1.36 -6.60
C HIS A 19 -7.19 -0.93 -5.93
N ASP A 20 -8.23 -0.75 -6.73
CA ASP A 20 -9.55 -0.33 -6.24
C ASP A 20 -10.38 -1.49 -5.70
N THR A 21 -9.95 -2.73 -5.94
CA THR A 21 -10.60 -3.95 -5.45
C THR A 21 -9.56 -4.93 -4.90
N GLU A 22 -9.97 -5.71 -3.90
CA GLU A 22 -9.17 -6.80 -3.34
C GLU A 22 -8.79 -7.82 -4.42
N GLN A 23 -9.74 -8.20 -5.27
CA GLN A 23 -9.54 -9.17 -6.34
C GLN A 23 -8.43 -8.74 -7.31
N ALA A 24 -8.40 -7.47 -7.71
CA ALA A 24 -7.36 -6.96 -8.59
C ALA A 24 -5.97 -6.98 -7.93
N ALA A 25 -5.90 -6.79 -6.61
CA ALA A 25 -4.65 -6.92 -5.86
C ALA A 25 -4.19 -8.38 -5.71
N VAL A 26 -5.13 -9.31 -5.52
CA VAL A 26 -4.85 -10.77 -5.46
C VAL A 26 -4.32 -11.28 -6.80
N GLU A 27 -4.93 -10.86 -7.91
CA GLU A 27 -4.46 -11.21 -9.26
C GLU A 27 -3.05 -10.68 -9.52
N GLU A 28 -2.76 -9.45 -9.11
CA GLU A 28 -1.42 -8.86 -9.22
C GLU A 28 -0.40 -9.58 -8.34
N ALA A 29 -0.76 -9.91 -7.09
CA ALA A 29 0.10 -10.68 -6.20
C ALA A 29 0.43 -12.07 -6.80
N SER A 30 -0.57 -12.73 -7.39
CA SER A 30 -0.41 -14.02 -8.07
C SER A 30 0.49 -13.90 -9.30
N ARG A 31 0.30 -12.86 -10.12
CA ARG A 31 1.16 -12.56 -11.28
C ARG A 31 2.61 -12.35 -10.86
N LEU A 32 2.84 -11.61 -9.77
CA LEU A 32 4.17 -11.33 -9.23
C LEU A 32 4.83 -12.58 -8.63
N ALA A 33 4.08 -13.40 -7.88
CA ALA A 33 4.56 -14.67 -7.34
C ALA A 33 4.99 -15.64 -8.44
N ASN A 34 4.22 -15.72 -9.53
CA ASN A 34 4.58 -16.53 -10.70
C ASN A 34 5.91 -16.08 -11.35
N GLY A 35 6.17 -14.77 -11.39
CA GLY A 35 7.40 -14.21 -11.94
C GLY A 35 8.60 -14.24 -10.98
N ASN A 36 8.38 -14.46 -9.67
CA ASN A 36 9.42 -14.41 -8.64
C ASN A 36 9.24 -15.62 -7.71
N ARG A 37 9.55 -16.83 -8.21
CA ARG A 37 9.42 -18.07 -7.43
C ARG A 37 10.19 -17.99 -6.11
N GLY A 38 9.54 -18.41 -5.02
CA GLY A 38 10.11 -18.36 -3.68
C GLY A 38 9.91 -17.02 -2.94
N VAL A 39 9.33 -16.02 -3.60
CA VAL A 39 8.99 -14.73 -2.97
C VAL A 39 7.51 -14.72 -2.58
N ALA A 40 7.24 -14.41 -1.30
CA ALA A 40 5.90 -14.20 -0.81
C ALA A 40 5.42 -12.77 -1.13
N PHE A 41 4.19 -12.66 -1.63
CA PHE A 41 3.51 -11.38 -1.86
C PHE A 41 2.23 -11.35 -1.04
N ASN A 42 2.08 -10.30 -0.23
CA ASN A 42 0.95 -10.05 0.66
C ASN A 42 0.07 -8.95 0.08
N VAL A 43 -1.25 -9.10 0.26
CA VAL A 43 -2.22 -8.06 -0.08
C VAL A 43 -2.54 -7.25 1.17
N LEU A 44 -2.40 -5.93 1.09
CA LEU A 44 -2.63 -4.99 2.18
C LEU A 44 -3.86 -4.13 1.87
N GLU A 45 -4.73 -3.93 2.85
CA GLU A 45 -5.87 -3.02 2.76
C GLU A 45 -5.56 -1.70 3.48
N SER A 46 -5.90 -0.58 2.86
CA SER A 46 -5.82 0.72 3.50
C SER A 46 -6.84 0.86 4.63
N LYS A 47 -6.37 1.05 5.87
CA LYS A 47 -7.25 1.29 7.03
C LYS A 47 -7.44 2.77 7.38
N GLY A 48 -6.58 3.66 6.90
CA GLY A 48 -6.65 5.10 7.15
C GLY A 48 -5.47 5.86 6.56
N HIS A 49 -5.43 7.18 6.77
CA HIS A 49 -4.27 8.03 6.48
C HIS A 49 -4.05 9.04 7.60
N CYS A 50 -2.81 9.49 7.74
CA CYS A 50 -2.44 10.65 8.53
C CYS A 50 -1.92 11.72 7.57
N MET A 51 -2.37 12.97 7.75
CA MET A 51 -1.79 14.12 7.07
C MET A 51 -1.17 15.03 8.12
N VAL A 52 0.10 15.36 7.94
CA VAL A 52 0.73 16.42 8.72
C VAL A 52 0.28 17.74 8.11
N VAL A 53 -0.52 18.49 8.87
CA VAL A 53 -0.82 19.89 8.52
C VAL A 53 0.24 20.74 9.21
N THR A 54 1.19 21.30 8.45
CA THR A 54 2.12 22.29 8.99
C THR A 54 1.35 23.57 9.30
N GLY A 55 0.94 23.75 10.55
CA GLY A 55 0.42 25.01 11.07
C GLY A 55 1.57 25.97 11.41
N ASN A 56 1.46 27.24 11.00
CA ASN A 56 2.38 28.29 11.42
C ASN A 56 2.28 28.49 12.93
N TRP A 57 3.23 27.91 13.66
CA TRP A 57 3.38 28.10 15.10
C TRP A 57 3.63 29.58 15.38
N HIS A 58 2.65 30.26 16.00
CA HIS A 58 2.83 31.61 16.55
C HIS A 58 2.88 31.47 18.07
N PRO A 59 4.07 31.55 18.70
CA PRO A 59 4.15 31.65 20.15
C PRO A 59 3.51 32.99 20.56
N HIS A 60 2.51 32.94 21.44
CA HIS A 60 2.04 34.14 22.13
C HIS A 60 3.17 34.64 23.03
N THR A 61 3.70 35.82 22.70
CA THR A 61 4.57 36.64 23.56
C THR A 61 3.86 37.04 24.84
#